data_AF-A0A317NBZ1-F1
#
_entry.id   AF-A0A317NBZ1-F1
#
_cell.length_a   1.000
_cell.length_b   1.000
_cell.length_c   1.000
_cell.angle_alpha   90.00
_cell.angle_beta   90.00
_cell.angle_gamma   90.00
#
_symmetry.space_group_name_H-M   'P 1'
#
loop_
_entity.id
_entity.type
_entity.pdbx_description
1 polymer ?
#
loop_
_entity_poly.entity_id
_entity_poly.type
_entity_poly.pdbx_seq_one_letter_code
_entity_poly.pdbx_strand_id
1 'polypeptide(L)' 'MAYRQTGVHLAERRLSVADIAAQPGGIEALQCRVHELRSRGADFAANAIEREMAALDLSPQG' A
#
# COMPACT_ATOMS: atom_id res chain seq x y z
N MET A 1 -7.02 -11.25 -23.99
CA MET A 1 -6.09 -10.14 -23.66
C MET A 1 -5.14 -10.64 -22.58
N ALA A 2 -3.91 -10.95 -22.98
CA ALA A 2 -2.90 -11.58 -22.14
C ALA A 2 -2.17 -10.52 -21.31
N TYR A 3 -2.32 -10.55 -19.99
CA TYR A 3 -1.50 -9.74 -19.09
C TYR A 3 -0.07 -10.32 -19.12
N ARG A 4 0.85 -9.54 -19.68
CA ARG A 4 2.22 -9.92 -19.95
C ARG A 4 2.97 -10.12 -18.63
N GLN A 5 2.94 -11.35 -18.14
CA GLN A 5 3.80 -11.85 -17.07
C GLN A 5 5.21 -12.03 -17.66
N THR A 6 5.97 -10.95 -17.74
CA THR A 6 7.39 -10.98 -18.11
C THR A 6 8.21 -10.14 -17.16
N GLY A 7 9.04 -10.83 -16.37
CA GLY A 7 10.18 -10.27 -15.65
C GLY A 7 10.05 -10.34 -14.14
N VAL A 8 10.90 -11.18 -13.53
CA VAL A 8 11.33 -11.18 -12.11
C VAL A 8 10.38 -11.76 -11.05
N HIS A 9 10.19 -13.08 -11.12
CA HIS A 9 10.03 -13.95 -9.96
C HIS A 9 11.44 -14.25 -9.44
N LEU A 10 11.91 -13.70 -8.29
CA LEU A 10 12.79 -14.41 -7.31
C LEU A 10 13.45 -13.65 -6.14
N ALA A 11 13.30 -12.35 -5.91
CA ALA A 11 13.79 -11.76 -4.64
C ALA A 11 12.98 -10.52 -4.24
N GLU A 12 12.35 -10.55 -3.06
CA GLU A 12 11.98 -9.37 -2.27
C GLU A 12 11.32 -8.23 -3.05
N ARG A 13 10.20 -8.50 -3.73
CA ARG A 13 9.36 -7.42 -4.27
C ARG A 13 8.73 -6.69 -3.09
N ARG A 14 9.46 -5.71 -2.53
CA ARG A 14 8.93 -4.71 -1.59
C ARG A 14 7.84 -3.98 -2.37
N LEU A 15 6.61 -4.47 -2.27
CA LEU A 15 5.44 -3.83 -2.85
C LEU A 15 5.35 -2.44 -2.21
N SER A 16 5.58 -1.39 -3.00
CA SER A 16 5.47 -0.03 -2.51
C SER A 16 3.99 0.34 -2.34
N VAL A 17 3.73 1.36 -1.52
CA VAL A 17 2.38 1.89 -1.32
C VAL A 17 1.71 2.26 -2.65
N ALA A 18 2.48 2.81 -3.60
CA ALA A 18 2.00 3.12 -4.95
C ALA A 18 1.56 1.88 -5.74
N ASP A 19 2.34 0.78 -5.70
CA ASP A 19 1.99 -0.47 -6.39
C ASP A 19 0.75 -1.13 -5.79
N ILE A 20 0.57 -1.00 -4.48
CA ILE A 20 -0.61 -1.50 -3.78
C ILE A 20 -1.83 -0.66 -4.17
N ALA A 21 -1.73 0.67 -4.12
CA ALA A 21 -2.83 1.57 -4.44
C ALA A 21 -3.25 1.54 -5.92
N ALA A 22 -2.35 1.18 -6.84
CA ALA A 22 -2.68 0.98 -8.25
C ALA A 22 -3.58 -0.25 -8.51
N GLN A 23 -3.74 -1.14 -7.52
CA GLN A 23 -4.62 -2.30 -7.62
C GLN A 23 -6.06 -1.93 -7.21
N PRO A 24 -7.08 -2.56 -7.82
CA PRO A 24 -8.46 -2.37 -7.39
C PRO A 24 -8.63 -2.81 -5.94
N GLY A 25 -9.16 -1.93 -5.08
CA GLY A 25 -9.27 -2.18 -3.63
C GLY A 25 -7.97 -1.96 -2.83
N GLY A 26 -6.91 -1.47 -3.48
CA GLY A 26 -5.59 -1.31 -2.87
C GLY A 26 -5.53 -0.24 -1.79
N ILE A 27 -6.28 0.85 -1.97
CA ILE A 27 -6.37 1.93 -0.98
C ILE A 27 -7.04 1.42 0.29
N GLU A 28 -8.12 0.66 0.15
CA GLU A 28 -8.84 0.02 1.27
C GLU A 28 -7.96 -1.00 1.98
N ALA A 29 -7.16 -1.78 1.23
CA ALA A 29 -6.20 -2.71 1.82
C ALA A 29 -5.12 -1.98 2.65
N LEU A 30 -4.62 -0.84 2.16
CA LEU A 30 -3.67 -0.01 2.90
C LEU A 30 -4.31 0.61 4.16
N GLN A 31 -5.55 1.10 4.07
CA GLN A 31 -6.28 1.62 5.21
C GLN A 31 -6.52 0.54 6.29
N CYS A 32 -6.94 -0.66 5.89
CA CYS A 32 -7.06 -1.81 6.79
C CYS A 32 -5.71 -2.14 7.46
N ARG A 33 -4.62 -2.10 6.70
CA ARG A 33 -3.28 -2.34 7.25
C ARG A 33 -2.86 -1.29 8.27
N VAL A 34 -3.11 -0.01 7.99
CA VAL A 34 -2.87 1.11 8.92
C VAL A 34 -3.68 0.91 10.21
N HIS A 35 -4.95 0.53 10.09
CA HIS A 35 -5.82 0.29 11.24
C HIS A 35 -5.33 -0.89 12.09
N GLU A 36 -4.90 -2.00 11.46
CA GLU A 36 -4.31 -3.14 12.17
C GLU A 36 -3.02 -2.74 12.91
N LEU A 37 -2.14 -1.96 12.26
CA LEU A 37 -0.89 -1.51 12.87
C LEU A 37 -1.15 -0.63 14.09
N ARG A 38 -2.12 0.30 14.03
CA ARG A 38 -2.54 1.10 15.19
C ARG A 38 -3.10 0.25 16.32
N SER A 39 -3.95 -0.72 15.99
CA SER A 39 -4.51 -1.64 16.99
C SER A 39 -3.42 -2.48 17.69
N ARG A 40 -2.28 -2.69 17.02
CA ARG A 40 -1.12 -3.39 17.55
C ARG A 40 -0.10 -2.48 18.24
N GLY A 41 -0.36 -1.16 18.31
CA GLY A 41 0.56 -0.16 18.86
C GLY A 41 1.78 0.12 17.97
N ALA A 42 1.74 -0.25 16.69
CA ALA A 42 2.80 -0.01 15.72
C ALA A 42 2.59 1.32 14.97
N ASP A 43 2.46 2.42 15.74
CA ASP A 43 2.12 3.74 15.21
C ASP A 43 3.15 4.26 14.20
N PHE A 44 4.43 3.95 14.40
CA PHE A 44 5.48 4.34 13.46
C PHE A 44 5.26 3.77 12.05
N ALA A 45 4.91 2.48 11.96
CA ALA A 45 4.65 1.83 10.68
C ALA A 45 3.33 2.31 10.05
N ALA A 46 2.30 2.54 10.88
CA ALA A 46 1.04 3.12 10.42
C ALA A 46 1.24 4.52 9.82
N ASN A 47 1.94 5.40 10.54
CA ASN A 47 2.23 6.76 10.11
C ASN A 47 3.12 6.80 8.85
N ALA A 48 4.05 5.85 8.68
CA ALA A 48 4.86 5.74 7.48
C ALA A 48 4.00 5.47 6.24
N ILE A 49 3.08 4.50 6.33
CA ILE A 49 2.16 4.16 5.24
C ILE A 49 1.22 5.33 4.94
N GLU A 50 0.64 5.97 5.95
CA GLU A 50 -0.22 7.16 5.75
C GLU A 50 0.52 8.31 5.10
N ARG A 51 1.78 8.55 5.49
CA ARG A 51 2.60 9.61 4.89
C ARG A 51 2.92 9.31 3.43
N GLU A 52 3.22 8.06 3.09
CA GLU A 52 3.41 7.65 1.70
C GLU A 52 2.10 7.77 0.90
N MET A 53 0.95 7.36 1.45
CA MET A 53 -0.35 7.54 0.79
C MET A 53 -0.68 9.02 0.56
N ALA A 54 -0.40 9.89 1.54
CA ALA A 54 -0.60 11.33 1.41
C ALA A 54 0.34 11.96 0.37
N ALA A 55 1.60 11.52 0.31
CA ALA A 55 2.55 11.98 -0.69
C ALA A 55 2.17 11.59 -2.13
N LEU A 56 1.39 10.52 -2.27
CA LEU A 56 0.87 10.02 -3.55
C LEU A 56 -0.53 10.56 -3.88
N ASP A 57 -1.09 11.46 -3.06
CA ASP A 57 -2.46 11.98 -3.17
C ASP A 57 -3.53 10.86 -3.18
N LEU A 58 -3.25 9.76 -2.47
CA LEU A 58 -4.12 8.58 -2.37
C LEU A 58 -5.05 8.63 -1.16
N SER A 59 -4.88 9.63 -0.29
CA SER A 59 -5.82 9.89 0.78
C SER A 59 -7.13 10.39 0.17
N PRO A 60 -8.30 9.90 0.63
CA PRO A 60 -9.56 10.50 0.24
C PRO A 60 -9.53 11.96 0.70
N GLN A 61 -9.46 12.88 -0.26
CA GLN A 61 -9.76 14.29 -0.02
C GLN A 61 -11.28 14.40 0.17
N GLY A 62 -11.77 14.08 1.38
CA GLY A 62 -13.19 14.15 1.74
C GLY A 62 -13.77 12.82 2.20
#